data_AF-A0A1W7M9C8-F1
#
_entry.id   AF-A0A1W7M9C8-F1
#
_cell.length_a   1.000
_cell.length_b   1.000
_cell.length_c   1.000
_cell.angle_alpha   90.00
_cell.angle_beta   90.00
_cell.angle_gamma   90.00
#
_symmetry.space_group_name_H-M   'P 1'
#
loop_
_entity.id
_entity.type
_entity.pdbx_description
1 polymer ?
#
loop_
_entity_poly.entity_id
_entity_poly.type
_entity_poly.pdbx_seq_one_letter_code
_entity_poly.pdbx_strand_id
1 'polypeptide(L)'
;MLRPLTRAGGRRYYRAEDVALVSEIDRLLHREGYTIRGARQALGGKARGARPVAVPFVSDPAPASSDELARAEDVLSALRVLYGRLEAVRDGLAGALAEAEAV
;
A
#
# COMPACT_ATOMS: atom_id res chain seq x y z
N MET A 1 10.91 -8.21 -22.00
CA MET A 1 11.94 -8.63 -21.02
C MET A 1 13.26 -8.08 -21.53
N LEU A 2 14.02 -7.35 -20.71
CA LEU A 2 15.28 -6.74 -21.16
C LEU A 2 16.26 -7.82 -21.64
N ARG A 3 16.86 -7.61 -22.81
CA ARG A 3 17.89 -8.48 -23.38
C ARG A 3 19.14 -7.64 -23.64
N PRO A 4 19.98 -7.42 -22.62
CA PRO A 4 21.17 -6.59 -22.78
C PRO A 4 22.14 -7.21 -23.79
N LEU A 5 22.76 -6.36 -24.61
CA LEU A 5 23.85 -6.75 -25.49
C LEU A 5 25.14 -6.79 -24.67
N THR A 6 25.71 -7.98 -24.52
CA THR A 6 26.98 -8.19 -23.82
C THR A 6 28.14 -8.10 -24.81
N ARG A 7 29.06 -7.13 -24.62
CA ARG A 7 30.32 -7.03 -25.37
C ARG A 7 31.48 -7.58 -24.53
N ALA A 8 32.59 -7.93 -25.18
CA ALA A 8 33.84 -8.27 -24.49
C ALA A 8 34.21 -7.17 -23.47
N GLY A 9 34.41 -7.57 -22.20
CA GLY A 9 34.69 -6.64 -21.09
C GLY A 9 33.55 -6.43 -20.08
N GLY A 10 32.47 -7.21 -20.10
CA GLY A 10 31.48 -7.26 -19.02
C GLY A 10 30.51 -6.07 -18.93
N ARG A 11 30.55 -5.16 -19.91
CA ARG A 11 29.64 -4.00 -19.97
C ARG A 11 28.33 -4.39 -20.67
N ARG A 12 27.20 -4.07 -20.03
CA ARG A 12 25.85 -4.26 -20.56
C ARG A 12 25.43 -3.00 -21.31
N TYR A 13 25.18 -3.12 -22.61
CA TYR A 13 24.62 -2.04 -23.41
C TYR A 13 23.12 -2.27 -23.58
N TYR A 14 22.36 -1.21 -23.38
CA TYR A 14 20.92 -1.16 -23.56
C TYR A 14 20.58 -0.37 -24.82
N ARG A 15 19.58 -0.83 -25.55
CA ARG A 15 19.04 -0.13 -26.71
C ARG A 15 18.02 0.92 -26.26
N ALA A 16 17.62 1.81 -27.17
CA ALA A 16 16.54 2.76 -26.90
C ALA A 16 15.24 2.05 -26.46
N GLU A 17 14.94 0.89 -27.06
CA GLU A 17 13.80 0.04 -26.67
C GLU A 17 13.89 -0.50 -25.24
N ASP A 18 15.10 -0.84 -24.76
CA ASP A 18 15.32 -1.29 -23.39
C ASP A 18 15.14 -0.14 -22.39
N VAL A 19 15.63 1.05 -22.74
CA VAL A 19 15.46 2.25 -21.90
C VAL A 19 13.98 2.62 -21.79
N ALA A 20 13.25 2.60 -22.91
CA ALA A 20 11.80 2.82 -22.91
C ALA A 20 11.05 1.79 -22.05
N LEU A 21 11.45 0.52 -22.10
CA LEU A 21 10.88 -0.54 -21.27
C LEU A 21 11.16 -0.30 -19.77
N VAL A 22 12.36 0.15 -19.41
CA VAL A 22 12.69 0.48 -18.01
C VAL A 22 11.89 1.68 -17.53
N SER A 23 11.74 2.73 -18.34
CA SER A 23 10.91 3.89 -18.00
C SER A 23 9.45 3.51 -17.76
N GLU A 24 8.93 2.56 -18.53
CA GLU A 24 7.56 2.07 -18.34
C GLU A 24 7.42 1.20 -17.08
N ILE A 25 8.42 0.37 -16.78
CA ILE A 25 8.46 -0.39 -15.51
C ILE A 25 8.49 0.58 -14.32
N ASP A 26 9.32 1.61 -14.36
CA ASP A 26 9.41 2.64 -13.31
C ASP A 26 8.06 3.35 -13.09
N ARG A 27 7.39 3.74 -14.18
CA ARG A 27 6.07 4.37 -14.14
C ARG A 27 5.06 3.45 -13.44
N LEU A 28 5.01 2.17 -13.82
CA LEU A 28 4.07 1.21 -13.25
C LEU A 28 4.34 0.97 -11.76
N LEU A 29 5.60 0.78 -11.36
CA LEU A 29 5.94 0.44 -9.98
C LEU A 29 5.85 1.63 -9.03
N HIS A 30 6.46 2.77 -9.39
CA HIS A 30 6.64 3.88 -8.46
C HIS A 30 5.56 4.96 -8.58
N ARG A 31 5.03 5.19 -9.78
CA ARG A 31 4.01 6.24 -9.99
C ARG A 31 2.60 5.68 -9.89
N GLU A 32 2.37 4.48 -10.39
CA GLU A 32 1.04 3.86 -10.38
C GLU A 32 0.83 2.82 -9.28
N GLY A 33 1.85 2.45 -8.51
CA GLY A 33 1.70 1.53 -7.38
C GLY A 33 1.38 0.09 -7.79
N TYR A 34 1.83 -0.35 -8.98
CA TYR A 34 1.72 -1.75 -9.36
C TYR A 34 2.73 -2.60 -8.58
N THR A 35 2.33 -3.81 -8.23
CA THR A 35 3.29 -4.83 -7.78
C THR A 35 4.12 -5.33 -8.95
N ILE A 36 5.30 -5.91 -8.69
CA ILE A 36 6.17 -6.50 -9.74
C ILE A 36 5.39 -7.50 -10.62
N ARG A 37 4.51 -8.31 -10.01
CA ARG A 37 3.66 -9.25 -10.74
C ARG A 37 2.61 -8.54 -11.60
N GLY A 38 2.00 -7.47 -11.08
CA GLY A 38 1.04 -6.63 -11.80
C GLY A 38 1.67 -5.90 -12.99
N ALA A 39 2.82 -5.24 -12.78
CA ALA A 39 3.55 -4.55 -13.84
C ALA A 39 3.97 -5.51 -14.97
N ARG A 40 4.44 -6.72 -14.62
CA ARG A 40 4.77 -7.76 -15.61
C ARG A 40 3.56 -8.23 -16.43
N GLN A 41 2.36 -8.29 -15.83
CA GLN A 41 1.12 -8.61 -16.56
C GLN A 41 0.69 -7.45 -17.47
N ALA A 42 0.77 -6.21 -16.99
CA ALA A 42 0.45 -5.01 -17.77
C ALA A 42 1.34 -4.89 -19.02
N LEU A 43 2.65 -5.09 -18.87
CA LEU A 43 3.61 -5.09 -19.98
C LEU A 43 3.45 -6.28 -20.94
N GLY A 44 2.89 -7.39 -20.46
CA GLY A 44 2.77 -8.64 -21.21
C GLY A 44 1.50 -8.75 -22.07
N GLY A 45 0.63 -7.73 -22.10
CA GLY A 45 -0.56 -7.68 -22.95
C GLY A 45 -1.65 -8.71 -22.63
N LYS A 46 -1.48 -9.54 -21.60
CA LYS A 46 -2.50 -10.51 -21.14
C LYS A 46 -3.48 -9.83 -20.20
N ALA A 47 -4.19 -8.83 -20.73
CA ALA A 47 -5.35 -8.24 -20.06
C ALA A 47 -6.51 -9.24 -20.11
N ARG A 48 -6.52 -10.22 -19.20
CA ARG A 48 -7.72 -11.00 -18.88
C ARG A 48 -7.91 -11.01 -17.36
N GLY A 49 -8.74 -10.06 -16.90
CA GLY A 49 -9.67 -10.33 -15.81
C GLY A 49 -9.42 -9.71 -14.43
N ALA A 50 -8.25 -9.15 -14.14
CA ALA A 50 -8.04 -8.49 -12.86
C ALA A 50 -7.32 -7.17 -13.06
N ARG A 51 -8.03 -6.05 -12.89
CA ARG A 51 -7.40 -4.73 -12.69
C ARG A 51 -6.61 -4.86 -11.38
N PRO A 52 -5.27 -4.89 -11.40
CA PRO A 52 -4.52 -4.92 -10.15
C PRO A 52 -4.87 -3.63 -9.40
N VAL A 53 -5.34 -3.79 -8.16
CA VAL A 53 -5.57 -2.68 -7.27
C VAL A 53 -4.21 -2.02 -7.03
N ALA A 54 -4.05 -0.79 -7.48
CA ALA A 54 -2.90 0.04 -7.16
C ALA A 54 -2.82 0.13 -5.64
N VAL A 55 -1.81 -0.50 -5.06
CA VAL A 55 -1.45 -0.27 -3.67
C VAL A 55 -0.45 0.86 -3.70
N PRO A 56 -0.74 2.02 -3.08
CA PRO A 56 0.21 3.11 -3.05
C PRO A 56 1.53 2.59 -2.47
N PHE A 57 2.60 2.72 -3.26
CA PHE A 57 3.94 2.46 -2.77
C PHE A 57 4.25 3.59 -1.80
N VAL A 58 4.09 3.31 -0.51
CA VAL A 58 4.58 4.21 0.54
C VAL A 58 6.09 4.19 0.39
N SER A 59 6.67 5.28 -0.11
CA SER A 59 8.12 5.48 -0.02
C SER A 59 8.54 5.32 1.43
N ASP A 60 9.78 4.86 1.70
CA ASP A 60 10.27 4.78 3.08
C ASP A 60 9.92 6.09 3.79
N PRO A 61 9.06 6.05 4.83
CA PRO A 61 8.62 7.27 5.46
C PRO A 61 9.87 7.93 6.01
N ALA A 62 10.04 9.22 5.70
CA ALA A 62 11.05 10.03 6.35
C ALA A 62 10.93 9.83 7.87
N PRO A 63 12.05 9.78 8.62
CA PRO A 63 11.96 9.60 10.07
C PRO A 63 11.05 10.68 10.64
N ALA A 64 9.96 10.25 11.28
CA ALA A 64 8.98 11.14 11.87
C ALA A 64 9.66 12.05 12.89
N SER A 65 9.37 13.34 12.83
CA SER A 65 9.84 14.32 13.79
C SER A 65 9.27 14.02 15.19
N SER A 66 9.97 14.46 16.24
CA SER A 66 9.49 14.34 17.63
C SER A 66 8.09 14.93 17.82
N ASP A 67 7.82 16.01 17.10
CA ASP A 67 6.55 16.73 17.06
C ASP A 67 5.42 15.92 16.41
N GLU A 68 5.73 15.12 15.39
CA GLU A 68 4.76 14.21 14.74
C GLU A 68 4.47 12.99 15.63
N LEU A 69 5.49 12.49 16.34
CA LEU A 69 5.32 11.37 17.28
C LEU A 69 4.46 11.78 18.48
N ALA A 70 4.68 12.98 19.04
CA ALA A 70 3.85 13.51 20.12
C ALA A 70 2.37 13.66 19.70
N ARG A 71 2.12 14.24 18.51
CA ARG A 71 0.76 14.35 17.96
C ARG A 71 0.11 13.00 17.72
N ALA A 72 0.87 12.01 17.25
CA ALA A 72 0.36 10.65 17.06
C ALA A 72 -0.04 10.01 18.39
N GLU A 73 0.75 10.22 19.45
CA GLU A 73 0.44 9.73 20.80
C GLU A 73 -0.83 10.38 21.38
N ASP A 74 -1.02 11.68 21.17
CA ASP A 74 -2.25 12.39 21.55
C ASP A 74 -3.49 11.80 20.84
N VAL A 75 -3.39 11.58 19.53
CA VAL A 75 -4.48 10.99 18.73
C VAL A 75 -4.80 9.58 19.19
N LEU A 76 -3.78 8.75 19.44
CA LEU A 76 -3.97 7.39 19.93
C LEU A 76 -4.61 7.38 21.32
N SER A 77 -4.25 8.32 22.18
CA SER A 77 -4.85 8.48 23.51
C SER A 77 -6.33 8.87 23.40
N ALA A 78 -6.67 9.82 22.52
CA ALA A 78 -8.06 10.20 22.25
C ALA A 78 -8.88 9.02 21.71
N LEU A 79 -8.32 8.23 20.80
CA LEU A 79 -8.96 7.04 20.25
C LEU A 79 -9.22 5.97 21.30
N ARG A 80 -8.28 5.73 22.22
CA ARG A 80 -8.47 4.79 23.33
C ARG A 80 -9.62 5.20 24.23
N VAL A 81 -9.73 6.49 24.58
CA VAL A 81 -10.84 7.03 25.37
C VAL A 81 -12.16 6.85 24.66
N LEU A 82 -12.22 7.20 23.37
CA LEU A 82 -13.44 7.07 22.57
C LEU A 82 -13.88 5.60 22.48
N TYR A 83 -12.95 4.69 22.25
CA TYR A 83 -13.23 3.27 22.17
C TYR A 83 -13.78 2.72 23.49
N GLY A 84 -13.18 3.08 24.63
CA GLY A 84 -13.71 2.70 25.95
C GLY A 84 -15.14 3.23 26.19
N ARG A 85 -15.46 4.44 25.72
CA ARG A 85 -16.82 4.97 25.80
C ARG A 85 -17.80 4.18 24.94
N LEU A 86 -17.41 3.80 23.72
CA LEU A 86 -18.23 2.98 22.83
C LEU A 86 -18.48 1.59 23.42
N GLU A 87 -17.47 1.01 24.05
CA GLU A 87 -17.58 -0.27 24.75
C GLU A 87 -18.59 -0.20 25.90
N ALA A 88 -18.52 0.85 26.73
CA ALA A 88 -19.51 1.06 27.79
C ALA A 88 -20.95 1.23 27.27
N VAL A 89 -21.13 1.95 26.15
CA VAL A 89 -22.45 2.10 25.51
C VAL A 89 -22.96 0.75 24.97
N ARG A 90 -22.08 -0.03 24.31
CA ARG A 90 -22.41 -1.37 23.82
C ARG A 90 -22.88 -2.27 24.95
N ASP A 91 -22.13 -2.31 26.05
CA ASP A 91 -22.43 -3.18 27.18
C ASP A 91 -23.72 -2.76 27.89
N GLY A 92 -23.97 -1.45 28.01
CA GLY A 92 -25.24 -0.92 28.54
C GLY A 92 -26.45 -1.29 27.67
N LEU A 93 -26.33 -1.21 26.35
CA LEU A 93 -27.39 -1.63 25.42
C LEU A 93 -27.62 -3.14 25.46
N ALA A 94 -26.56 -3.93 25.54
CA ALA A 94 -26.65 -5.39 25.66
C ALA A 94 -27.37 -5.80 26.95
N GLY A 95 -27.07 -5.14 28.06
CA GLY A 95 -27.79 -5.34 29.33
C GLY A 95 -29.27 -5.00 29.23
N ALA A 96 -29.61 -3.84 28.68
CA ALA A 96 -31.02 -3.42 28.52
C ALA A 96 -31.83 -4.35 27.61
N LEU A 97 -31.21 -4.90 26.55
CA LEU A 97 -31.85 -5.90 25.69
C LEU A 97 -32.08 -7.22 26.43
N ALA A 98 -31.12 -7.68 27.24
CA ALA A 98 -31.28 -8.90 28.03
C ALA A 98 -32.38 -8.76 29.10
N GLU A 99 -32.52 -7.59 29.72
CA GLU A 99 -33.63 -7.30 30.65
C GLU A 99 -34.99 -7.29 29.91
N ALA A 100 -35.04 -6.75 28.70
CA ALA A 100 -36.27 -6.71 27.90
C ALA A 100 -36.70 -8.09 27.38
N GLU A 101 -35.77 -9.00 27.10
CA GLU A 101 -36.07 -10.39 26.70
C GLU A 101 -36.51 -11.29 27.88
N ALA A 102 -36.18 -10.89 29.12
CA ALA A 102 -36.52 -11.65 30.32
C ALA A 102 -37.93 -11.37 30.88
N VAL A 103 -38.67 -10.44 30.29
CA VAL A 103 -40.04 -10.01 30.66
C VAL A 103 -41.04 -10.52 29.64
#